data_AF-A0A4Y2AXR7-F1
#
_entry.id   AF-A0A4Y2AXR7-F1
#
_cell.length_a   1.000
_cell.length_b   1.000
_cell.length_c   1.000
_cell.angle_alpha   90.00
_cell.angle_beta   90.00
_cell.angle_gamma   90.00
#
_symmetry.space_group_name_H-M   'P 1'
#
loop_
_entity.id
_entity.type
_entity.pdbx_description
1 polymer ?
#
loop_
_entity_poly.entity_id
_entity_poly.type
_entity_poly.pdbx_seq_one_letter_code
_entity_poly.pdbx_strand_id
1 'polypeptide(L)'
;MNLSRAVGYIIRNEQRRTEQSQETVQESTVRRSIRNEADNRRRPKRVCIRNDVEEHNCGTMSEQCGFCGAVYWKEEKNTAHKYTKCCHDGKVQLPTFPDAPELLKSLLTENSPDSKNYR
;
A
#
# COMPACT_ATOMS: atom_id res chain seq x y z
N MET A 1 29.59 8.70 -18.16
CA MET A 1 29.62 10.05 -17.53
C MET A 1 30.65 10.90 -18.26
N ASN A 2 30.32 12.11 -18.68
CA ASN A 2 31.24 12.97 -19.44
C ASN A 2 32.26 13.63 -18.49
N LEU A 3 33.55 13.37 -18.70
CA LEU A 3 34.65 13.91 -17.88
C LEU A 3 34.62 15.44 -17.78
N SER A 4 34.25 16.12 -18.88
CA SER A 4 34.06 17.58 -18.92
C SER A 4 32.98 18.08 -17.95
N ARG A 5 31.88 17.32 -17.77
CA ARG A 5 30.81 17.66 -16.82
C ARG A 5 31.26 17.46 -15.37
N ALA A 6 32.09 16.45 -15.12
CA ALA A 6 32.62 16.16 -13.78
C ALA A 6 33.60 17.25 -13.33
N VAL A 7 34.54 17.65 -14.22
CA VAL A 7 35.48 18.75 -13.95
C VAL A 7 34.73 20.07 -13.69
N GLY A 8 33.73 20.38 -14.52
CA GLY A 8 32.91 21.58 -14.31
C GLY A 8 32.10 21.56 -13.00
N TYR A 9 31.73 20.39 -12.48
CA TYR A 9 31.09 20.27 -11.18
C TYR A 9 32.07 20.57 -10.03
N ILE A 10 33.30 20.06 -10.11
CA ILE A 10 34.33 20.25 -9.08
C ILE A 10 34.67 21.73 -8.94
N ILE A 11 34.94 22.43 -10.05
CA ILE A 11 35.28 23.86 -10.07
C ILE A 11 34.18 24.69 -9.40
N ARG A 12 32.91 24.47 -9.79
CA ARG A 12 31.77 25.17 -9.18
C ARG A 12 31.63 24.88 -7.68
N ASN A 13 31.96 23.66 -7.24
CA ASN A 13 31.86 23.30 -5.84
C ASN A 13 33.01 23.89 -5.00
N GLU A 14 34.18 24.10 -5.57
CA GLU A 14 35.29 24.82 -4.94
C GLU A 14 35.00 26.32 -4.81
N GLN A 15 34.53 26.97 -5.89
CA GLN A 15 34.11 28.38 -5.85
C GLN A 15 33.05 28.63 -4.77
N ARG A 16 32.05 27.76 -4.68
CA ARG A 16 31.01 27.87 -3.66
C ARG A 16 31.54 27.66 -2.23
N ARG A 17 32.62 26.89 -2.06
CA ARG A 17 33.27 26.71 -0.75
C ARG A 17 34.05 27.95 -0.34
N THR A 18 34.74 28.60 -1.29
CA THR A 18 35.45 29.86 -1.01
C THR A 18 34.47 30.99 -0.69
N GLU A 19 33.38 31.12 -1.45
CA GLU A 19 32.31 32.09 -1.18
C GLU A 19 31.71 31.89 0.21
N GLN A 20 31.38 30.64 0.59
CA GLN A 20 30.84 30.32 1.91
C GLN A 20 31.82 30.60 3.07
N SER A 21 33.13 30.52 2.83
CA SER A 21 34.14 30.84 3.84
C SER A 21 34.26 32.34 4.11
N GLN A 22 33.77 33.17 3.20
CA GLN A 22 33.79 34.64 3.31
C GLN A 22 32.43 35.22 3.71
N GLU A 23 31.38 34.39 3.85
CA GLU A 23 30.04 34.79 4.26
C GLU A 23 30.05 35.43 5.66
N THR A 24 29.30 36.52 5.80
CA THR A 24 28.95 37.08 7.11
C THR A 24 27.91 36.19 7.82
N VAL A 25 27.76 36.37 9.14
CA VAL A 25 26.76 35.65 9.94
C VAL A 25 25.34 35.89 9.41
N GLN A 26 25.04 37.11 8.95
CA GLN A 26 23.73 37.45 8.39
C GLN A 26 23.46 36.70 7.08
N GLU A 27 24.42 36.69 6.15
CA GLU A 27 24.32 35.98 4.88
C GLU A 27 24.17 34.46 5.07
N SER A 28 24.93 33.88 6.00
CA SER A 28 24.83 32.45 6.32
C SER A 28 23.45 32.08 6.90
N THR A 29 22.83 32.98 7.66
CA THR A 29 21.48 32.80 8.23
C THR A 29 20.42 32.81 7.13
N VAL A 30 20.51 33.76 6.19
CA VAL A 30 19.61 33.81 5.01
C VAL A 30 19.77 32.56 4.15
N ARG A 31 21.00 32.12 3.88
CA ARG A 31 21.24 30.89 3.11
C ARG A 31 20.64 29.66 3.79
N ARG A 32 20.70 29.59 5.13
CA ARG A 32 20.11 28.50 5.92
C ARG A 32 18.58 28.54 5.88
N SER A 33 17.96 29.72 5.95
CA SER A 33 16.50 29.84 5.91
C SER A 33 15.93 29.39 4.56
N ILE A 34 16.55 29.79 3.45
CA ILE A 34 16.17 29.37 2.09
C ILE A 34 16.26 27.85 1.95
N ARG A 35 17.36 27.24 2.45
CA ARG A 35 17.52 25.77 2.44
C ARG A 35 16.42 25.09 3.25
N ASN A 36 16.16 25.56 4.47
CA ASN A 36 15.13 25.01 5.34
C ASN A 36 13.74 25.10 4.69
N GLU A 37 13.44 26.20 3.99
CA GLU A 37 12.17 26.35 3.28
C GLU A 37 12.07 25.38 2.10
N ALA A 38 13.13 25.23 1.30
CA ALA A 38 13.18 24.28 0.21
C ALA A 38 13.03 22.83 0.70
N ASP A 39 13.70 22.47 1.80
CA ASP A 39 13.59 21.17 2.44
C ASP A 39 12.18 20.93 2.98
N ASN A 40 11.56 21.94 3.61
CA ASN A 40 10.16 21.88 4.06
C ASN A 40 9.18 21.69 2.90
N ARG A 41 9.43 22.32 1.74
CA ARG A 41 8.61 22.13 0.52
C ARG A 41 8.75 20.73 -0.08
N ARG A 42 9.96 20.13 0.01
CA ARG A 42 10.23 18.76 -0.46
C ARG A 42 9.75 17.69 0.49
N ARG A 43 9.65 18.01 1.79
CA ARG A 43 9.24 17.07 2.81
C ARG A 43 7.82 16.59 2.49
N PRO A 44 7.58 15.28 2.36
CA PRO A 44 6.24 14.78 2.17
C PRO A 44 5.39 15.26 3.34
N LYS A 45 4.30 15.95 3.03
CA LYS A 45 3.31 16.32 4.05
C LYS A 45 2.85 15.01 4.68
N ARG A 46 2.93 14.91 6.01
CA ARG A 46 2.32 13.77 6.70
C ARG A 46 0.86 13.75 6.30
N VAL A 47 0.44 12.69 5.63
CA VAL A 47 -0.98 12.44 5.39
C VAL A 47 -1.57 12.18 6.78
N CYS A 48 -2.40 13.09 7.25
CA CYS A 48 -3.28 12.78 8.36
C CYS A 48 -4.28 11.75 7.83
N ILE A 49 -4.08 10.48 8.19
CA ILE A 49 -5.15 9.49 8.06
C ILE A 49 -6.21 9.96 9.04
N ARG A 50 -7.28 10.58 8.51
CA ARG A 50 -8.41 10.96 9.33
C ARG A 50 -9.14 9.66 9.68
N ASN A 51 -9.20 9.34 10.96
CA ASN A 51 -9.93 8.18 11.48
C ASN A 51 -11.42 8.51 11.73
N ASP A 52 -11.96 9.52 11.05
CA ASP A 52 -13.33 10.01 11.21
C ASP A 52 -14.31 9.42 10.19
N VAL A 53 -13.91 8.35 9.51
CA VAL A 53 -14.78 7.58 8.62
C VAL A 53 -15.43 6.48 9.45
N GLU A 54 -16.76 6.44 9.45
CA GLU A 54 -17.52 5.36 10.07
C GLU A 54 -17.23 4.02 9.37
N GLU A 55 -17.13 2.95 10.17
CA GLU A 55 -16.94 1.60 9.65
C GLU A 55 -18.18 1.15 8.88
N HIS A 56 -17.98 0.77 7.61
CA HIS A 56 -19.04 0.16 6.82
C HIS A 56 -19.13 -1.34 7.11
N ASN A 57 -20.21 -1.75 7.76
CA ASN A 57 -20.45 -3.14 8.16
C ASN A 57 -21.60 -3.76 7.32
N CYS A 58 -21.26 -4.67 6.41
CA CYS A 58 -22.23 -5.40 5.57
C CYS A 58 -22.81 -6.67 6.25
N GLY A 59 -22.48 -6.92 7.51
CA GLY A 59 -22.87 -8.12 8.26
C GLY A 59 -22.09 -9.38 7.88
N THR A 60 -22.67 -10.54 8.16
CA THR A 60 -22.07 -11.85 7.86
C THR A 60 -22.19 -12.20 6.38
N MET A 61 -21.11 -12.71 5.80
CA MET A 61 -21.08 -13.25 4.44
C MET A 61 -21.67 -14.67 4.43
N SER A 62 -23.00 -14.79 4.32
CA SER A 62 -23.71 -16.07 4.45
C SER A 62 -24.52 -16.48 3.22
N GLU A 63 -24.78 -15.57 2.28
CA GLU A 63 -25.63 -15.86 1.13
C GLU A 63 -24.83 -16.60 0.07
N GLN A 64 -25.36 -17.69 -0.48
CA GLN A 64 -24.63 -18.48 -1.47
C GLN A 64 -25.19 -18.28 -2.88
N CYS A 65 -24.29 -18.22 -3.87
CA CYS A 65 -24.66 -18.28 -5.27
C CYS A 65 -25.20 -19.67 -5.61
N GLY A 66 -26.43 -19.74 -6.14
CA GLY A 66 -27.06 -21.01 -6.53
C GLY A 66 -26.39 -21.78 -7.67
N PHE A 67 -25.41 -21.19 -8.36
CA PHE A 67 -24.71 -21.84 -9.48
C PHE A 67 -23.34 -22.41 -9.09
N CYS A 68 -22.52 -21.63 -8.38
CA CYS A 68 -21.13 -22.00 -8.08
C CYS A 68 -20.82 -22.10 -6.58
N GLY A 69 -21.80 -21.86 -5.70
CA GLY A 69 -21.63 -21.92 -4.25
C GLY A 69 -20.79 -20.81 -3.63
N ALA A 70 -20.32 -19.82 -4.42
CA ALA A 70 -19.61 -18.66 -3.89
C ALA A 70 -20.46 -17.91 -2.87
N VAL A 71 -19.84 -17.48 -1.77
CA VAL A 71 -20.53 -16.81 -0.65
C VAL A 71 -20.48 -15.29 -0.83
N TYR A 72 -21.55 -14.62 -0.44
CA TYR A 72 -21.83 -13.20 -0.65
C TYR A 72 -22.37 -12.55 0.63
N TRP A 73 -22.19 -11.24 0.72
CA TRP A 73 -22.98 -10.42 1.63
C TRP A 73 -24.38 -10.17 1.04
N LYS A 74 -25.36 -9.96 1.92
CA LYS A 74 -26.74 -9.69 1.50
C LYS A 74 -26.83 -8.39 0.68
N GLU A 75 -26.03 -7.40 1.03
CA GLU A 75 -25.98 -6.08 0.39
C GLU A 75 -25.35 -6.10 -1.03
N GLU A 76 -24.66 -7.17 -1.41
CA GLU A 76 -24.05 -7.30 -2.73
C GLU A 76 -25.04 -7.73 -3.83
N LYS A 77 -26.31 -7.96 -3.49
CA LYS A 77 -27.35 -8.23 -4.49
C LYS A 77 -27.49 -7.04 -5.42
N ASN A 78 -27.53 -7.31 -6.73
CA ASN A 78 -27.87 -6.27 -7.69
C ASN A 78 -29.36 -5.88 -7.59
N THR A 79 -29.79 -4.87 -8.34
CA THR A 79 -31.20 -4.44 -8.40
C THR A 79 -32.17 -5.55 -8.82
N ALA A 80 -31.67 -6.57 -9.55
CA ALA A 80 -32.43 -7.76 -9.92
C ALA A 80 -32.38 -8.88 -8.86
N HIS A 81 -31.89 -8.60 -7.65
CA HIS A 81 -31.76 -9.54 -6.53
C HIS A 81 -30.89 -10.78 -6.84
N LYS A 82 -29.93 -10.65 -7.75
CA LYS A 82 -29.04 -11.71 -8.21
C LYS A 82 -27.57 -11.43 -7.88
N TYR A 83 -26.83 -12.52 -7.67
CA TYR A 83 -25.37 -12.53 -7.55
C TYR A 83 -24.71 -12.84 -8.89
N THR A 84 -24.06 -11.84 -9.48
CA THR A 84 -23.51 -11.94 -10.84
C THR A 84 -21.99 -11.85 -10.91
N LYS A 85 -21.31 -11.54 -9.80
CA LYS A 85 -19.86 -11.30 -9.80
C LYS A 85 -19.01 -12.57 -9.86
N CYS A 86 -19.52 -13.71 -9.39
CA CYS A 86 -18.77 -14.97 -9.29
C CYS A 86 -18.75 -15.74 -10.61
N CYS A 87 -19.94 -16.10 -11.10
CA CYS A 87 -20.12 -16.97 -12.26
C CYS A 87 -20.91 -16.30 -13.39
N HIS A 88 -21.18 -15.00 -13.28
CA HIS A 88 -22.01 -14.26 -14.23
C HIS A 88 -23.38 -14.94 -14.47
N ASP A 89 -24.13 -15.23 -13.40
CA ASP A 89 -25.44 -15.90 -13.48
C ASP A 89 -25.33 -17.29 -14.13
N GLY A 90 -24.30 -18.05 -13.75
CA GLY A 90 -24.06 -19.41 -14.24
C GLY A 90 -23.41 -19.51 -15.62
N LYS A 91 -23.09 -18.40 -16.28
CA LYS A 91 -22.43 -18.40 -17.60
C LYS A 91 -20.98 -18.86 -17.56
N VAL A 92 -20.31 -18.69 -16.43
CA VAL A 92 -18.92 -19.11 -16.22
C VAL A 92 -18.94 -20.33 -15.31
N GLN A 93 -18.48 -21.47 -15.81
CA GLN A 93 -18.16 -22.62 -14.97
C GLN A 93 -16.76 -22.42 -14.39
N LEU A 94 -16.69 -22.13 -13.10
CA LEU A 94 -15.43 -22.10 -12.37
C LEU A 94 -15.02 -23.53 -12.05
N PRO A 95 -13.77 -23.94 -12.34
CA PRO A 95 -13.29 -25.25 -11.93
C PRO A 95 -13.31 -25.33 -10.40
N THR A 96 -13.76 -26.46 -9.87
CA THR A 96 -13.65 -26.76 -8.45
C THR A 96 -12.19 -26.78 -8.06
N PHE A 97 -11.86 -26.11 -6.94
CA PHE A 97 -10.53 -26.24 -6.37
C PHE A 97 -10.30 -27.69 -5.96
N PRO A 98 -9.09 -28.24 -6.17
CA PRO A 98 -8.76 -29.55 -5.62
C PRO A 98 -8.88 -29.49 -4.10
N ASP A 99 -9.23 -30.62 -3.50
CA ASP A 99 -9.26 -30.74 -2.05
C ASP A 99 -7.91 -30.33 -1.45
N ALA A 100 -7.98 -29.55 -0.37
CA ALA A 100 -6.76 -29.17 0.34
C ALA A 100 -6.01 -30.44 0.78
N PRO A 101 -4.68 -30.48 0.62
CA PRO A 101 -3.85 -31.57 1.13
C PRO A 101 -4.15 -31.86 2.60
N GLU A 102 -4.17 -33.14 2.97
CA GLU A 102 -4.56 -33.59 4.31
C GLU A 102 -3.70 -32.96 5.41
N LEU A 103 -2.41 -32.75 5.12
CA LEU A 103 -1.48 -32.05 6.00
C LEU A 103 -1.96 -30.63 6.34
N LEU A 104 -2.48 -29.88 5.37
CA LEU A 104 -2.97 -28.53 5.63
C LEU A 104 -4.25 -28.55 6.47
N LYS A 105 -5.13 -29.53 6.20
CA LYS A 105 -6.34 -29.72 7.00
C LYS A 105 -5.98 -30.02 8.45
N SER A 106 -5.07 -30.97 8.71
CA SER A 106 -4.66 -31.33 10.07
C SER A 106 -3.97 -30.18 10.80
N LEU A 107 -3.10 -29.42 10.12
CA LEU A 107 -2.47 -28.24 10.72
C LEU A 107 -3.48 -27.17 11.15
N LEU A 108 -4.58 -26.99 10.40
CA LEU A 108 -5.62 -26.02 10.71
C LEU A 108 -6.65 -26.53 11.74
N THR A 109 -7.07 -27.79 11.64
CA THR A 109 -8.23 -28.33 12.39
C THR A 109 -7.85 -29.20 13.58
N GLU A 110 -6.67 -29.82 13.61
CA GLU A 110 -6.26 -30.69 14.72
C GLU A 110 -5.51 -29.91 15.81
N ASN A 111 -5.40 -30.52 16.99
CA ASN A 111 -4.67 -29.97 18.14
C ASN A 111 -3.28 -30.61 18.27
N SER A 112 -2.58 -30.84 17.16
CA SER A 112 -1.21 -31.37 17.20
C SER A 112 -0.21 -30.30 17.71
N PRO A 113 0.99 -30.70 18.19
CA PRO A 113 2.04 -29.75 18.56
C PRO A 113 2.38 -28.77 17.43
N ASP A 114 2.37 -29.26 16.19
CA ASP A 114 2.69 -28.48 14.99
C ASP A 114 1.56 -27.51 14.63
N SER A 115 0.29 -27.91 14.82
CA SER A 115 -0.91 -27.11 14.53
C SER A 115 -0.98 -25.78 15.31
N LYS A 116 -0.26 -25.66 16.45
CA LYS A 116 -0.22 -24.44 17.27
C LYS A 116 0.30 -23.20 16.55
N ASN A 117 1.12 -23.40 15.51
CA ASN A 117 1.71 -22.29 14.75
C ASN A 117 0.82 -21.81 13.59
N TYR A 118 -0.31 -22.48 13.34
CA TYR A 118 -1.13 -22.32 12.13
C TYR A 118 -2.60 -21.97 12.42
N ARG A 119 -2.97 -21.76 13.69
CA ARG A 119 -4.26 -21.20 14.12
C ARG A 119 -4.07 -19.79 14.65
#